data_AF-A3JLA7-F1
#
_entry.id   AF-A3JLA7-F1
#
_cell.length_a   1.000
_cell.length_b   1.000
_cell.length_c   1.000
_cell.angle_alpha   90.00
_cell.angle_beta   90.00
_cell.angle_gamma   90.00
#
_symmetry.space_group_name_H-M   'P 1'
#
loop_
_entity.id
_entity.type
_entity.pdbx_description
1 polymer ?
#
loop_
_entity_poly.entity_id
_entity_poly.type
_entity_poly.pdbx_seq_one_letter_code
_entity_poly.pdbx_strand_id
1 'polypeptide(L)'
;MATNYFKSPLMRLRRASENLSKLDKCVTSYFKKQPYRKTVEHVPEENMDHHKVVLTKSFPERATNLAVEAIEGFRSSLDQAAYAAACSAGREGSKFASFPIVANEADLEDRIKGASKDLPECIFWPIPITDSGLIRSPILELCDH
;
A
#
# COMPACT_ATOMS: atom_id res chain seq x y z
N MET A 1 15.68 1.11 -28.83
CA MET A 1 15.69 1.59 -27.43
C MET A 1 14.97 0.54 -26.60
N ALA A 2 15.55 0.05 -25.51
CA ALA A 2 14.87 -0.91 -24.65
C ALA A 2 13.68 -0.24 -23.97
N THR A 3 12.51 -0.87 -24.01
CA THR A 3 11.30 -0.37 -23.36
C THR A 3 11.44 -0.55 -21.85
N ASN A 4 11.41 0.55 -21.08
CA ASN A 4 11.36 0.47 -19.62
C ASN A 4 9.90 0.36 -19.14
N TYR A 5 9.41 -0.86 -18.99
CA TYR A 5 8.05 -1.14 -18.52
C TYR A 5 7.80 -0.61 -17.09
N PHE A 6 8.84 -0.45 -16.28
CA PHE A 6 8.75 -0.03 -14.87
C PHE A 6 8.71 1.49 -14.66
N LYS A 7 8.85 2.30 -15.71
CA LYS A 7 8.78 3.76 -15.59
C LYS A 7 7.45 4.24 -14.99
N SER A 8 6.34 3.71 -15.49
CA SER A 8 5.00 4.11 -15.03
C SER A 8 4.71 3.73 -13.56
N PRO A 9 4.95 2.47 -13.12
CA PRO A 9 4.74 2.12 -11.71
C PRO A 9 5.63 2.93 -10.76
N LEU A 10 6.90 3.17 -11.09
CA LEU A 10 7.79 4.00 -10.27
C LEU A 10 7.28 5.44 -10.12
N MET A 11 6.72 6.03 -11.17
CA MET A 11 6.11 7.36 -11.10
C MET A 11 4.86 7.39 -10.21
N ARG A 12 4.04 6.33 -10.26
CA ARG A 12 2.86 6.17 -9.38
C ARG A 12 3.29 6.02 -7.93
N LEU A 13 4.28 5.18 -7.64
CA LEU A 13 4.86 4.98 -6.31
C LEU A 13 5.40 6.29 -5.73
N ARG A 14 6.16 7.04 -6.53
CA ARG A 14 6.69 8.34 -6.12
C ARG A 14 5.57 9.30 -5.73
N ARG A 15 4.55 9.46 -6.59
CA ARG A 15 3.41 10.35 -6.31
C ARG A 15 2.63 9.91 -5.06
N ALA A 16 2.42 8.61 -4.88
CA ALA A 16 1.77 8.06 -3.69
C ALA A 16 2.55 8.42 -2.42
N SER A 17 3.88 8.27 -2.46
CA SER A 17 4.79 8.60 -1.36
C SER A 17 4.78 10.10 -1.04
N GLU A 18 4.77 10.95 -2.07
CA GLU A 18 4.64 12.41 -1.89
C GLU A 18 3.31 12.78 -1.21
N ASN A 19 2.21 12.13 -1.59
CA ASN A 19 0.90 12.34 -0.98
C ASN A 19 0.83 11.84 0.46
N LEU A 20 1.47 10.69 0.77
CA LEU A 20 1.60 10.19 2.13
C LEU A 20 2.37 11.19 3.02
N SER A 21 3.47 11.77 2.52
CA SER A 21 4.21 12.80 3.27
C SER A 21 3.38 14.07 3.48
N LYS A 22 2.57 14.49 2.50
CA LYS A 22 1.65 15.61 2.66
C LYS A 22 0.55 15.30 3.69
N LEU A 23 0.05 14.06 3.70
CA LEU A 23 -0.94 13.60 4.68
C LEU A 23 -0.38 13.71 6.09
N ASP A 24 0.82 13.17 6.33
CA ASP A 24 1.50 13.23 7.63
C ASP A 24 1.67 14.68 8.12
N LYS A 25 2.12 15.58 7.24
CA LYS A 25 2.21 17.02 7.55
C LYS A 25 0.86 17.64 7.87
N CYS A 26 -0.20 17.25 7.15
CA CYS A 26 -1.55 17.75 7.36
C CYS A 26 -2.10 17.33 8.73
N VAL A 27 -1.97 16.05 9.07
CA VAL A 27 -2.40 15.46 10.35
C VAL A 27 -1.61 16.07 11.50
N THR A 28 -0.28 16.13 11.38
CA THR A 28 0.60 16.73 12.40
C THR A 28 0.25 18.20 12.64
N SER A 29 0.02 18.97 11.57
CA SER A 29 -0.33 20.39 11.68
C SER A 29 -1.71 20.61 12.30
N TYR A 30 -2.65 19.70 12.06
CA TYR A 30 -3.96 19.72 12.69
C TYR A 30 -3.83 19.49 14.20
N PHE A 31 -3.18 18.40 14.62
CA PHE A 31 -3.04 18.07 16.04
C PHE A 31 -2.16 19.04 16.83
N LYS A 32 -1.17 19.69 16.19
CA LYS A 32 -0.38 20.78 16.80
C LYS A 32 -1.23 21.95 17.31
N LYS A 33 -2.41 22.18 16.73
CA LYS A 33 -3.34 23.24 17.15
C LYS A 33 -4.21 22.83 18.33
N GLN A 34 -3.99 21.64 18.91
CA GLN A 34 -4.81 21.05 19.97
C GLN A 34 -6.31 21.12 19.66
N PRO A 35 -6.77 20.58 18.51
CA PRO A 35 -8.18 20.64 18.08
C PRO A 35 -9.05 19.64 18.83
N TYR A 36 -8.75 19.38 20.10
CA TYR A 36 -9.41 18.36 20.92
C TYR A 36 -9.44 18.78 22.39
N ARG A 37 -10.34 18.14 23.14
CA ARG A 37 -10.37 18.20 24.61
C ARG A 37 -10.34 16.78 25.17
N LYS A 38 -9.81 16.64 26.37
CA LYS A 38 -9.87 15.39 27.13
C LYS A 38 -11.12 15.42 28.02
N THR A 39 -11.90 14.35 28.00
CA THR A 39 -13.04 14.17 28.90
C THR A 39 -12.88 12.85 29.64
N VAL A 40 -13.35 12.80 30.88
CA VAL A 40 -13.37 11.59 31.69
C VAL A 40 -14.83 11.29 31.98
N GLU A 41 -15.28 10.11 31.58
CA GLU A 41 -16.62 9.61 31.87
C GLU A 41 -16.48 8.41 32.80
N HIS A 42 -17.01 8.53 34.01
CA HIS A 42 -17.07 7.40 34.93
C HIS A 42 -18.19 6.46 34.48
N VAL A 43 -17.87 5.17 34.33
CA VAL A 43 -18.83 4.11 33.97
C VAL A 43 -19.11 3.27 35.21
N PRO A 44 -20.24 3.50 35.92
CA PRO A 44 -20.51 2.86 37.21
C PRO A 44 -20.60 1.33 37.12
N GLU A 45 -21.06 0.81 35.98
CA GLU A 45 -21.22 -0.63 35.72
C GLU A 45 -19.88 -1.37 35.66
N GLU A 46 -18.84 -0.69 35.14
CA GLU A 46 -17.50 -1.24 35.00
C GLU A 46 -16.59 -0.85 36.18
N ASN A 47 -17.02 0.09 37.02
CA ASN A 47 -16.21 0.75 38.05
C ASN A 47 -14.88 1.28 37.47
N MET A 48 -14.94 1.86 36.26
CA MET A 48 -13.78 2.38 35.53
C MET A 48 -14.05 3.77 34.96
N ASP A 49 -12.96 4.51 34.77
CA ASP A 49 -12.98 5.81 34.11
C ASP A 49 -12.58 5.68 32.63
N HIS A 50 -13.49 6.08 31.74
CA HIS A 50 -13.23 6.13 30.30
C HIS A 50 -12.62 7.48 29.95
N HIS A 51 -11.32 7.49 29.66
CA HIS A 51 -10.61 8.67 29.18
C HIS A 51 -10.84 8.84 27.67
N LYS A 52 -11.58 9.87 27.28
CA LYS A 52 -11.91 10.16 25.89
C LYS A 52 -11.17 11.40 25.40
N VAL A 53 -10.78 11.37 24.13
CA VAL A 53 -10.28 12.55 23.40
C VAL A 53 -11.32 12.93 22.37
N VAL A 54 -11.97 14.07 22.58
CA VAL A 54 -13.05 14.56 21.72
C VAL A 54 -12.52 15.68 20.84
N LEU A 55 -12.62 15.53 19.52
CA LEU A 55 -12.25 16.58 18.57
C LEU A 55 -13.22 17.77 18.71
N THR A 56 -12.68 18.98 18.84
CA THR A 56 -13.45 20.23 18.99
C THR A 56 -13.50 21.03 17.70
N LYS A 57 -12.73 20.63 16.68
CA LYS A 57 -12.73 21.20 15.33
C LYS A 57 -12.89 20.07 14.31
N SER A 58 -13.46 20.38 13.16
CA SER A 58 -13.56 19.40 12.06
C SER A 58 -12.18 18.90 11.64
N PHE A 59 -12.08 17.61 11.33
CA PHE A 59 -10.87 17.06 10.75
C PHE A 59 -10.67 17.62 9.33
N PRO A 60 -9.43 17.88 8.88
CA PRO A 60 -9.22 18.50 7.58
C PRO A 60 -9.66 17.57 6.44
N GLU A 61 -10.62 17.99 5.61
CA GLU A 61 -11.06 17.23 4.44
C GLU A 61 -9.90 16.86 3.49
N ARG A 62 -8.94 17.78 3.37
CA ARG A 62 -7.71 17.56 2.60
C ARG A 62 -6.94 16.31 3.04
N ALA A 63 -6.99 15.95 4.32
CA ALA A 63 -6.32 14.74 4.82
C ALA A 63 -6.98 13.48 4.23
N THR A 64 -8.31 13.43 4.18
CA THR A 64 -9.04 12.32 3.55
C THR A 64 -8.67 12.17 2.07
N ASN A 65 -8.63 13.27 1.32
CA ASN A 65 -8.26 13.25 -0.10
C ASN A 65 -6.83 12.76 -0.30
N LEU A 66 -5.88 13.25 0.50
CA LEU A 66 -4.48 12.81 0.43
C LEU A 66 -4.33 11.31 0.76
N ALA A 67 -5.10 10.79 1.71
CA ALA A 67 -5.11 9.37 2.05
C ALA A 67 -5.63 8.52 0.88
N VAL A 68 -6.77 8.89 0.30
CA VAL A 68 -7.36 8.19 -0.85
C VAL A 68 -6.39 8.21 -2.04
N GLU A 69 -5.86 9.38 -2.40
CA GLU A 69 -4.92 9.50 -3.52
C GLU A 69 -3.63 8.70 -3.30
N ALA A 70 -3.14 8.61 -2.05
CA ALA A 70 -1.97 7.79 -1.73
C ALA A 70 -2.29 6.29 -1.91
N ILE A 71 -3.41 5.82 -1.35
CA ILE A 71 -3.84 4.41 -1.46
C ILE A 71 -4.05 4.01 -2.92
N GLU A 72 -4.77 4.81 -3.68
CA GLU A 72 -4.99 4.59 -5.11
C GLU A 72 -3.67 4.59 -5.90
N GLY A 73 -2.75 5.50 -5.55
CA GLY A 73 -1.41 5.56 -6.13
C GLY A 73 -0.59 4.30 -5.86
N PHE A 74 -0.58 3.80 -4.63
CA PHE A 74 0.12 2.55 -4.27
C PHE A 74 -0.49 1.34 -4.98
N ARG A 75 -1.82 1.20 -4.97
CA ARG A 75 -2.50 0.11 -5.67
C ARG A 75 -2.21 0.14 -7.16
N SER A 76 -2.35 1.30 -7.79
CA SER A 76 -2.06 1.49 -9.20
C SER A 76 -0.60 1.19 -9.55
N SER A 77 0.34 1.54 -8.66
CA SER A 77 1.75 1.19 -8.82
C SER A 77 1.97 -0.32 -8.80
N LEU A 78 1.32 -1.05 -7.88
CA LEU A 78 1.46 -2.50 -7.79
C LEU A 78 0.89 -3.20 -9.03
N ASP A 79 -0.31 -2.81 -9.48
CA ASP A 79 -0.91 -3.39 -10.69
C ASP A 79 -0.08 -3.11 -11.94
N GLN A 80 0.50 -1.90 -12.06
CA GLN A 80 1.38 -1.58 -13.18
C GLN A 80 2.73 -2.29 -13.10
N ALA A 81 3.25 -2.53 -11.90
CA ALA A 81 4.47 -3.32 -11.73
C ALA A 81 4.24 -4.80 -12.08
N ALA A 82 3.07 -5.33 -11.72
CA ALA A 82 2.64 -6.68 -12.07
C ALA A 82 2.52 -6.82 -13.61
N TYR A 83 1.86 -5.88 -14.27
CA TYR A 83 1.81 -5.82 -15.74
C TYR A 83 3.20 -5.65 -16.37
N ALA A 84 4.05 -4.80 -15.81
CA ALA A 84 5.43 -4.61 -16.29
C ALA A 84 6.25 -5.90 -16.20
N ALA A 85 6.10 -6.66 -15.12
CA ALA A 85 6.76 -7.95 -14.97
C ALA A 85 6.25 -9.00 -15.96
N ALA A 86 4.94 -9.02 -16.25
CA ALA A 86 4.39 -9.86 -17.31
C ALA A 86 4.97 -9.49 -18.68
N CYS A 87 5.07 -8.19 -19.02
CA CYS A 87 5.70 -7.73 -20.26
C CYS A 87 7.18 -8.13 -20.33
N SER A 88 7.94 -7.97 -19.25
CA SER A 88 9.35 -8.40 -19.17
C SER A 88 9.51 -9.90 -19.37
N ALA A 89 8.51 -10.70 -19.00
CA ALA A 89 8.46 -12.14 -19.27
C ALA A 89 7.87 -12.50 -20.65
N GLY A 90 7.72 -11.54 -21.55
CA GLY A 90 7.24 -11.74 -22.92
C GLY A 90 5.71 -11.84 -23.06
N ARG A 91 4.94 -11.47 -22.03
CA ARG A 91 3.46 -11.54 -22.01
C ARG A 91 2.82 -10.16 -22.21
N GLU A 92 3.23 -9.48 -23.28
CA GLU A 92 2.67 -8.17 -23.63
C GLU A 92 1.16 -8.23 -23.90
N GLY A 93 0.43 -7.21 -23.46
CA GLY A 93 -1.03 -7.13 -23.65
C GLY A 93 -1.84 -8.05 -22.73
N SER A 94 -1.21 -8.61 -21.69
CA SER A 94 -1.91 -9.42 -20.69
C SER A 94 -3.08 -8.67 -20.05
N LYS A 95 -4.22 -9.35 -19.97
CA LYS A 95 -5.41 -8.90 -19.22
C LYS A 95 -5.46 -9.48 -17.80
N PHE A 96 -4.53 -10.36 -17.44
CA PHE A 96 -4.52 -11.13 -16.20
C PHE A 96 -3.19 -11.00 -15.46
N ALA A 97 -2.66 -9.77 -15.44
CA ALA A 97 -1.44 -9.39 -14.74
C ALA A 97 -1.72 -8.36 -13.62
N SER A 98 -2.83 -8.50 -12.90
CA SER A 98 -3.11 -7.69 -11.71
C SER A 98 -2.27 -8.17 -10.53
N PHE A 99 -1.89 -7.26 -9.63
CA PHE A 99 -1.17 -7.66 -8.42
C PHE A 99 -2.11 -8.43 -7.48
N PRO A 100 -1.67 -9.55 -6.86
CA PRO A 100 -2.53 -10.45 -6.12
C PRO A 100 -2.85 -9.95 -4.70
N ILE A 101 -3.56 -8.82 -4.58
CA ILE A 101 -4.05 -8.36 -3.26
C ILE A 101 -5.36 -9.09 -2.93
N VAL A 102 -5.36 -9.80 -1.81
CA VAL A 102 -6.52 -10.53 -1.26
C VAL A 102 -6.76 -10.14 0.19
N ALA A 103 -8.00 -10.31 0.67
CA ALA A 103 -8.34 -10.05 2.06
C ALA A 103 -7.80 -11.16 2.99
N ASN A 104 -7.85 -12.41 2.51
CA ASN A 104 -7.44 -13.59 3.26
C ASN A 104 -6.51 -14.47 2.41
N GLU A 105 -5.63 -15.22 3.06
CA GLU A 105 -4.70 -16.15 2.39
C GLU A 105 -5.43 -17.23 1.59
N ALA A 106 -6.60 -17.68 2.06
CA ALA A 106 -7.42 -18.67 1.36
C ALA A 106 -7.83 -18.24 -0.07
N ASP A 107 -7.95 -16.94 -0.32
CA ASP A 107 -8.35 -16.41 -1.63
C ASP A 107 -7.16 -16.20 -2.58
N LEU A 108 -5.92 -16.35 -2.09
CA LEU A 108 -4.71 -16.06 -2.84
C LEU A 108 -4.56 -17.01 -4.03
N GLU A 109 -4.82 -18.30 -3.85
CA GLU A 109 -4.67 -19.30 -4.91
C GLU A 109 -5.65 -19.03 -6.07
N ASP A 110 -6.90 -18.71 -5.75
CA ASP A 110 -7.91 -18.35 -6.74
C ASP A 110 -7.56 -17.04 -7.47
N ARG A 111 -6.99 -16.07 -6.75
CA ARG A 111 -6.48 -14.83 -7.33
C ARG A 111 -5.35 -15.10 -8.33
N ILE A 112 -4.39 -15.96 -7.96
CA ILE A 112 -3.26 -16.37 -8.80
C ILE A 112 -3.76 -17.06 -10.06
N LYS A 113 -4.70 -18.02 -9.94
CA LYS A 113 -5.28 -18.72 -11.10
C LYS A 113 -6.19 -17.84 -11.97
N GLY A 114 -6.73 -16.76 -11.41
CA GLY A 114 -7.62 -15.82 -12.08
C GLY A 114 -6.91 -14.59 -12.64
N ALA A 115 -7.03 -13.47 -11.92
CA ALA A 115 -6.62 -12.14 -12.38
C ALA A 115 -5.09 -11.92 -12.40
N SER A 116 -4.32 -12.85 -11.86
CA SER A 116 -2.86 -12.76 -11.75
C SER A 116 -2.12 -13.90 -12.47
N LYS A 117 -2.82 -14.73 -13.27
CA LYS A 117 -2.26 -15.94 -13.88
C LYS A 117 -1.15 -15.68 -14.91
N ASP A 118 -1.09 -14.46 -15.43
CA ASP A 118 -0.07 -14.07 -16.41
C ASP A 118 1.20 -13.55 -15.73
N LEU A 119 1.24 -13.46 -14.39
CA LEU A 119 2.45 -13.05 -13.70
C LEU A 119 3.52 -14.15 -13.71
N PRO A 120 4.81 -13.78 -13.76
CA PRO A 120 5.91 -14.71 -13.54
C PRO A 120 5.82 -15.41 -12.18
N GLU A 121 6.05 -16.73 -12.15
CA GLU A 121 5.96 -17.54 -10.92
C GLU A 121 6.90 -17.04 -9.81
N CYS A 122 8.05 -16.47 -10.18
CA CYS A 122 9.03 -15.90 -9.25
C CYS A 122 8.49 -14.74 -8.39
N ILE A 123 7.35 -14.14 -8.76
CA ILE A 123 6.69 -13.09 -7.95
C ILE A 123 5.94 -13.70 -6.75
N PHE A 124 5.51 -14.95 -6.85
CA PHE A 124 4.70 -15.62 -5.83
C PHE A 124 5.52 -16.45 -4.84
N TRP A 125 6.83 -16.60 -5.07
CA TRP A 125 7.68 -17.37 -4.17
C TRP A 125 7.87 -16.62 -2.85
N PRO A 126 7.74 -17.28 -1.68
CA PRO A 126 8.00 -16.63 -0.41
C PRO A 126 9.44 -16.11 -0.41
N ILE A 127 9.61 -14.82 -0.11
CA ILE A 127 10.91 -14.29 0.31
C ILE A 127 11.22 -15.00 1.63
N PRO A 128 12.23 -15.88 1.72
CA PRO A 128 12.59 -16.44 3.01
C PRO A 128 13.04 -15.29 3.90
N ILE A 129 12.25 -14.99 4.93
CA ILE A 129 12.66 -14.12 6.03
C ILE A 129 13.71 -14.92 6.78
N THR A 130 14.99 -14.75 6.42
CA THR A 130 16.08 -15.29 7.21
C THR A 130 16.12 -14.57 8.56
N ASP A 131 16.42 -15.30 9.64
CA ASP A 131 16.53 -14.80 11.03
C ASP A 131 17.48 -13.59 11.20
N SER A 132 18.28 -13.27 10.18
CA SER A 132 19.17 -12.12 10.13
C SER A 132 18.52 -10.78 9.75
N GLY A 133 17.21 -10.73 9.46
CA GLY A 133 16.51 -9.47 9.12
C GLY A 133 16.97 -8.78 7.82
N LEU A 134 17.81 -9.45 7.03
CA LEU A 134 18.28 -8.98 5.73
C LEU A 134 17.40 -9.56 4.61
N ILE A 135 16.68 -8.67 3.93
CA ILE A 135 15.87 -8.99 2.75
C ILE A 135 16.83 -9.30 1.59
N ARG A 136 17.08 -10.58 1.30
CA ARG A 136 17.58 -11.00 -0.02
C ARG A 136 16.38 -11.16 -0.92
N SER A 137 16.08 -10.13 -1.70
CA SER A 137 15.03 -10.18 -2.70
C SER A 137 15.57 -10.88 -3.97
N PRO A 138 14.96 -11.99 -4.44
CA PRO A 138 15.25 -12.57 -5.74
C PRO A 138 14.93 -11.62 -6.91
N ILE A 139 14.19 -10.54 -6.66
CA ILE A 139 13.87 -9.50 -7.64
C ILE A 139 15.15 -8.81 -8.17
N LEU A 140 16.24 -8.79 -7.40
CA LEU A 140 17.51 -8.21 -7.86
C LEU A 140 18.23 -9.09 -8.90
N GLU A 141 17.98 -10.40 -8.94
CA GLU A 141 18.64 -11.31 -9.90
C GLU A 141 17.92 -11.35 -11.27
N LEU A 142 16.67 -10.90 -11.34
CA LEU A 142 15.92 -10.80 -12.61
C LEU A 142 16.29 -9.56 -13.45
N CYS A 143 17.18 -8.70 -12.96
CA CYS A 143 17.68 -7.52 -13.68
C CYS A 143 19.01 -7.74 -14.41
N ASP A 144 19.62 -8.93 -14.32
CA ASP A 144 20.98 -9.21 -14.85
C ASP A 144 21.00 -10.13 -16.11
N HIS A 145 19.88 -10.27 -16.82
CA HIS A 145 19.83 -10.96 -18.12
C HIS A 145 19.18 -10.13 -19.22
#